data_AF-A0A843CR99-F1
#
_entry.id   AF-A0A843CR99-F1
#
_cell.length_a   1.000
_cell.length_b   1.000
_cell.length_c   1.000
_cell.angle_alpha   90.00
_cell.angle_beta   90.00
_cell.angle_gamma   90.00
#
_symmetry.space_group_name_H-M   'P 1'
#
loop_
_entity.id
_entity.type
_entity.pdbx_description
1 polymer ?
#
loop_
_entity_poly.entity_id
_entity_poly.type
_entity_poly.pdbx_seq_one_letter_code
_entity_poly.pdbx_strand_id
1 'polypeptide(L)' 'MKINIIHMEPIIPVVAMALVVGGLIGQGFDMRKIRNSIKTGEELNPKNVFADKRNIKWYVMIGAGLVLWYVAGGNFGQ' A
#
# COMPACT_ATOMS: atom_id res chain seq x y z
N MET A 1 18.99 -25.38 -24.50
CA MET A 1 17.57 -25.55 -24.15
C MET A 1 16.96 -24.17 -23.93
N LYS A 2 16.21 -23.63 -24.90
CA LYS A 2 15.49 -22.36 -24.71
C LYS A 2 14.26 -22.66 -23.88
N ILE A 3 14.24 -22.18 -22.63
CA ILE A 3 13.02 -22.18 -21.82
C ILE A 3 12.08 -21.18 -22.51
N ASN A 4 11.06 -21.69 -23.18
CA ASN A 4 9.98 -20.87 -23.71
C ASN A 4 9.21 -20.32 -22.51
N ILE A 5 9.57 -19.09 -22.11
CA ILE A 5 8.81 -18.33 -21.13
C ILE A 5 7.49 -17.97 -21.81
N ILE A 6 6.47 -18.72 -21.41
CA ILE A 6 5.06 -18.49 -21.72
C ILE A 6 4.81 -16.99 -21.51
N HIS A 7 4.36 -16.28 -22.54
CA HIS A 7 3.88 -14.90 -22.45
C HIS A 7 2.61 -14.88 -21.60
N MET A 8 2.77 -15.06 -20.29
CA MET A 8 1.77 -14.73 -19.30
C MET A 8 1.86 -13.21 -19.16
N GLU A 9 0.75 -12.50 -19.38
CA GLU A 9 0.59 -11.10 -18.93
C GLU A 9 1.29 -10.96 -17.57
N PRO A 10 2.07 -9.92 -17.30
CA PRO A 10 2.83 -9.84 -16.06
C PRO A 10 1.88 -9.59 -14.88
N ILE A 11 1.27 -10.68 -14.40
CA ILE A 11 0.29 -10.73 -13.31
C ILE A 11 0.92 -10.13 -12.05
N ILE A 12 2.21 -10.36 -11.84
CA ILE A 12 2.91 -9.92 -10.63
C ILE A 12 2.95 -8.38 -10.51
N PRO A 13 3.40 -7.61 -11.52
CA PRO A 13 3.26 -6.15 -11.54
C PRO A 13 1.83 -5.64 -11.34
N VAL A 14 0.83 -6.27 -11.97
CA VAL A 14 -0.58 -5.88 -11.82
C VAL A 14 -1.05 -6.09 -10.38
N VAL A 15 -0.77 -7.25 -9.79
CA VAL A 15 -1.11 -7.57 -8.40
C VAL A 15 -0.37 -6.65 -7.43
N ALA A 16 0.92 -6.39 -7.66
CA ALA A 16 1.70 -5.46 -6.85
C ALA A 16 1.10 -4.05 -6.86
N MET A 17 0.71 -3.55 -8.05
CA MET A 17 0.04 -2.26 -8.18
C MET A 17 -1.32 -2.24 -7.47
N ALA A 18 -2.12 -3.31 -7.62
CA ALA A 18 -3.41 -3.42 -6.94
C ALA A 18 -3.27 -3.39 -5.41
N LEU A 19 -2.24 -4.03 -4.85
CA LEU A 19 -1.92 -3.98 -3.41
C LEU A 19 -1.57 -2.57 -2.95
N VAL A 20 -0.71 -1.86 -3.70
CA VAL A 20 -0.31 -0.49 -3.38
C VAL A 20 -1.50 0.47 -3.47
N VAL A 21 -2.23 0.45 -4.58
CA VAL A 21 -3.38 1.34 -4.82
C VAL A 21 -4.50 1.05 -3.82
N GLY A 22 -4.85 -0.21 -3.62
CA GLY A 22 -5.82 -0.62 -2.60
C GLY A 22 -5.40 -0.20 -1.19
N GLY A 23 -4.09 -0.26 -0.91
CA GLY A 23 -3.50 0.16 0.35
C GLY A 23 -3.69 1.65 0.62
N LEU A 24 -3.36 2.48 -0.38
CA LEU A 24 -3.52 3.93 -0.30
C LEU A 24 -4.98 4.35 -0.19
N ILE A 25 -5.87 3.75 -0.99
CA ILE A 25 -7.31 4.04 -0.95
C ILE A 25 -7.90 3.67 0.40
N GLY A 26 -7.64 2.44 0.87
CA GLY A 26 -8.12 1.96 2.16
C GLY A 26 -7.60 2.80 3.33
N GLN A 27 -6.33 3.19 3.27
CA GLN A 27 -5.73 4.11 4.22
C GLN A 27 -6.47 5.45 4.26
N GLY A 28 -6.76 6.05 3.11
CA GLY A 28 -7.52 7.31 3.04
C GLY A 28 -8.91 7.21 3.69
N PHE A 29 -9.61 6.09 3.48
CA PHE A 29 -10.91 5.85 4.13
C PHE A 29 -10.79 5.72 5.65
N ASP A 30 -9.82 4.98 6.17
CA ASP A 30 -9.65 4.84 7.61
C ASP A 30 -9.12 6.13 8.26
N MET A 31 -8.25 6.90 7.58
CA MET A 31 -7.86 8.24 8.02
C MET A 31 -9.06 9.19 8.15
N ARG A 32 -10.02 9.13 7.21
CA ARG A 32 -11.27 9.89 7.33
C ARG A 32 -12.08 9.48 8.55
N LYS A 33 -12.15 8.17 8.85
CA LYS A 33 -12.84 7.66 10.05
C LYS A 33 -12.12 8.07 11.34
N ILE A 34 -10.79 7.99 11.37
CA ILE A 34 -9.95 8.42 12.50
C ILE A 34 -10.22 9.89 12.80
N ARG A 35 -10.17 10.75 11.78
CA ARG A 35 -10.44 12.19 11.90
C ARG A 35 -11.82 12.48 12.48
N ASN A 36 -12.84 11.76 12.02
CA ASN A 36 -14.20 11.92 12.52
C ASN A 36 -14.40 11.37 13.95
N SER A 37 -13.54 10.45 14.41
CA SER A 37 -13.61 9.87 15.77
C SER A 37 -12.97 10.75 16.84
N ILE A 38 -12.15 11.72 16.44
CA ILE A 38 -11.45 12.63 17.35
C ILE A 38 -12.40 13.70 17.86
N LYS A 39 -12.50 13.85 19.19
CA LYS A 39 -13.42 14.78 19.85
C LYS A 39 -12.80 16.13 20.22
N THR A 40 -11.47 16.21 20.25
CA THR A 40 -10.72 17.39 20.69
C THR A 40 -9.67 17.79 19.65
N GLY A 41 -9.45 19.09 19.48
CA GLY A 41 -8.53 19.62 18.45
C GLY A 41 -7.06 19.23 18.65
N GLU A 42 -6.63 18.98 19.88
CA GLU A 42 -5.27 18.51 20.21
C GLU A 42 -4.98 17.12 19.64
N GLU A 43 -5.97 16.24 19.55
CA GLU A 43 -5.84 14.90 18.99
C GLU A 43 -5.82 14.90 17.45
N LEU A 44 -6.26 15.99 16.80
CA LEU A 44 -6.24 16.15 15.33
C LEU A 44 -4.83 16.41 14.76
N ASN A 45 -3.78 16.29 15.57
CA ASN A 45 -2.41 16.34 15.07
C ASN A 45 -2.24 15.31 13.94
N PRO A 46 -1.78 15.72 12.73
CA PRO A 46 -1.59 14.81 11.61
C PRO A 46 -0.82 13.55 12.00
N LYS A 47 0.22 13.68 12.84
CA LYS A 47 1.01 12.54 13.32
C LYS A 47 0.15 11.46 13.98
N ASN A 48 -0.87 11.85 14.75
CA ASN A 48 -1.77 10.92 15.43
C ASN A 48 -2.71 10.19 14.46
N VAL A 49 -3.10 10.86 13.36
CA VAL A 49 -3.96 10.27 12.33
C VAL A 49 -3.18 9.31 11.43
N PHE A 50 -1.94 9.66 11.06
CA PHE A 50 -1.09 8.81 10.23
C PHE A 50 -0.57 7.59 11.00
N ALA A 51 -0.06 7.79 12.23
CA ALA A 51 0.49 6.71 13.05
C ALA A 51 -0.58 5.91 13.84
N ASP A 52 -1.87 6.13 13.57
CA ASP A 52 -2.94 5.38 14.21
C ASP A 52 -2.84 3.88 13.89
N LYS A 53 -3.06 3.04 14.90
CA LYS A 53 -2.97 1.57 14.80
C LYS A 53 -3.91 1.01 13.73
N ARG A 54 -5.04 1.67 13.47
CA ARG A 54 -6.01 1.32 12.43
C ARG A 54 -5.39 1.38 11.02
N ASN A 55 -4.34 2.18 10.82
CA ASN A 55 -3.64 2.29 9.53
C ASN A 55 -2.59 1.22 9.29
N ILE A 56 -2.15 0.48 10.32
CA ILE A 56 -1.04 -0.49 10.22
C ILE A 56 -1.28 -1.52 9.10
N LYS A 57 -2.50 -2.04 8.99
CA LYS A 57 -2.88 -3.01 7.94
C LYS A 57 -2.67 -2.46 6.53
N TRP A 58 -2.91 -1.17 6.32
CA TRP A 58 -2.73 -0.52 5.02
C TRP A 58 -1.24 -0.35 4.70
N TYR A 59 -0.42 0.03 5.69
CA TYR A 59 1.04 0.09 5.52
C TYR A 59 1.64 -1.27 5.21
N VAL A 60 1.17 -2.34 5.85
CA VAL A 60 1.58 -3.72 5.54
C VAL A 60 1.24 -4.07 4.10
N MET A 61 0.04 -3.73 3.62
CA MET A 61 -0.37 -4.03 2.25
C MET A 61 0.41 -3.23 1.21
N ILE A 62 0.66 -1.93 1.46
CA ILE A 62 1.52 -1.09 0.62
C ILE A 62 2.95 -1.67 0.57
N GLY A 63 3.52 -1.98 1.74
CA GLY A 63 4.85 -2.57 1.85
C GLY A 63 4.94 -3.91 1.12
N ALA A 64 3.93 -4.78 1.24
CA ALA A 64 3.88 -6.04 0.53
C ALA A 64 3.83 -5.85 -1.00
N GLY A 65 3.05 -4.89 -1.50
CA GLY A 65 3.01 -4.55 -2.91
C GLY A 65 4.36 -4.04 -3.44
N LEU A 66 5.03 -3.17 -2.69
CA LEU A 66 6.37 -2.65 -3.04
C LEU A 66 7.44 -3.76 -3.05
N VAL A 67 7.44 -4.63 -2.03
CA VAL A 67 8.35 -5.78 -1.95
C VAL A 67 8.09 -6.73 -3.11
N LEU A 68 6.83 -7.04 -3.42
CA LEU A 68 6.46 -7.92 -4.52
C LEU A 68 6.93 -7.35 -5.87
N TRP A 69 6.75 -6.05 -6.09
CA TRP A 69 7.23 -5.38 -7.30
C TRP A 69 8.76 -5.41 -7.43
N TYR A 70 9.48 -5.14 -6.34
CA TYR A 70 10.94 -5.16 -6.33
C TYR A 70 11.49 -6.56 -6.63
N VAL A 71 10.93 -7.59 -5.99
CA VAL A 71 11.31 -9.00 -6.23
C VAL A 71 10.97 -9.43 -7.67
N ALA A 72 9.94 -8.85 -8.28
CA ALA A 72 9.58 -9.07 -9.67
C ALA A 72 10.51 -8.38 -10.70
N GLY A 73 11.57 -7.69 -10.24
CA GLY A 73 12.53 -7.00 -11.08
C GLY A 73 12.30 -5.50 -11.23
N GLY A 74 11.38 -4.92 -10.45
CA GLY A 74 11.21 -3.48 -10.37
C GLY A 74 12.44 -2.78 -9.79
N ASN A 75 12.81 -1.62 -10.35
CA ASN A 75 13.94 -0.82 -9.89
C ASN A 75 13.53 0.63 -9.63
N PHE A 76 13.71 1.12 -8.40
CA PHE A 76 13.29 2.46 -7.97
C PHE A 76 14.11 3.62 -8.54
N GLY A 77 15.08 3.35 -9.42
CA GLY A 77 16.02 4.37 -9.93
C GLY A 77 16.55 4.14 -11.34
N GLN A 78 15.75 3.52 -12.22
CA GLN A 78 16.01 3.50 -13.66
C GLN A 78 15.13 4.52 -14.39
#